data_AF-A0A7V7WPP7-F1
#
_entry.id   AF-A0A7V7WPP7-F1
#
_cell.length_a   1.000
_cell.length_b   1.000
_cell.length_c   1.000
_cell.angle_alpha   90.00
_cell.angle_beta   90.00
_cell.angle_gamma   90.00
#
_symmetry.space_group_name_H-M   'P 1'
#
loop_
_entity.id
_entity.type
_entity.pdbx_description
1 polymer ?
#
loop_
_entity_poly.entity_id
_entity_poly.type
_entity_poly.pdbx_seq_one_letter_code
_entity_poly.pdbx_strand_id
1 'polypeptide(L)'
;MRATVKNIFLICLVAVLSACFASQPVEAPDSPGPGDGGTTDDRSPPRLLEVFPADGAEDVSVGAEISARFDEALATGSISATALRVLRNGVPVSGLIEVEGDRLKFVPRGSLDYGSSFEVVLEGGVSDAAGNPLGAERRWGFHSEVFSSELPIVRIDPLGEAIPDDPKIPARMSVALPDAAVDYEGWIGIELRGSSSLAAPKKQFGFETWDESQDEIEVELLGMPEESDWILQGNYFDSSLLRNYFALELSRATGRYAPRMRFAELFLAMPEGDYHYWGAYAVMEKIKRDSNRVPLKRLEPTHNAEPEITGGYLLQIDRADAVDSYFVTSRGTLLLHEYPKGEDITPEQAAWIEGFVEAFETALVGPDFTDPVEGYRAYLDVDSMVDFFLVNEALKNIDAFSFSTFLYKERGEKLKMGPVWDFDLAMGNLFGPSLSTGPEGWLLCEGRWIGRILEDPDFLVAAATRYQALRPGPWSDEAVAGIFDRGLEEWGEAAERNMLGWYGGAEFSYEGRVTELRAWLQARLAWMDSHIEKLCEM
;
A
#
# COMPACT_ATOMS: atom_id res chain seq x y z
N MET A 1 -15.68 -32.67 4.85
CA MET A 1 -15.60 -32.12 3.49
C MET A 1 -14.57 -31.00 3.52
N ARG A 2 -13.33 -31.33 3.16
CA ARG A 2 -12.17 -30.44 3.15
C ARG A 2 -11.68 -30.33 1.71
N ALA A 3 -11.12 -29.17 1.36
CA ALA A 3 -10.51 -28.80 0.09
C ALA A 3 -11.48 -28.62 -1.07
N THR A 4 -11.76 -27.36 -1.44
CA THR A 4 -11.63 -26.79 -2.81
C THR A 4 -12.06 -25.32 -2.76
N VAL A 5 -11.25 -24.43 -2.17
CA VAL A 5 -11.28 -22.97 -2.44
C VAL A 5 -9.85 -22.43 -2.23
N LYS A 6 -8.93 -22.85 -3.08
CA LYS A 6 -7.60 -22.26 -3.24
C LYS A 6 -7.25 -22.45 -4.71
N ASN A 7 -7.72 -21.53 -5.58
CA ASN A 7 -7.21 -21.32 -6.95
C ASN A 7 -8.06 -20.29 -7.71
N ILE A 8 -8.01 -19.02 -7.30
CA ILE A 8 -8.42 -17.88 -8.17
C ILE A 8 -7.30 -16.83 -8.31
N PHE A 9 -6.12 -17.04 -7.72
CA PHE A 9 -4.98 -16.13 -7.83
C PHE A 9 -3.78 -16.79 -8.53
N LEU A 10 -3.93 -17.17 -9.80
CA LEU A 10 -2.77 -17.43 -10.67
C LEU A 10 -3.17 -17.52 -12.15
N ILE A 11 -3.46 -16.39 -12.79
CA ILE A 11 -3.43 -16.30 -14.26
C ILE A 11 -2.82 -14.95 -14.64
N CYS A 12 -1.52 -14.93 -14.90
CA CYS A 12 -0.87 -14.00 -15.82
C CYS A 12 0.57 -14.48 -16.08
N LEU A 13 0.74 -15.42 -17.01
CA LEU A 13 1.96 -15.49 -17.80
C LEU A 13 1.71 -16.24 -19.13
N VAL A 14 2.29 -15.67 -20.19
CA VAL A 14 2.51 -16.23 -21.54
C VAL A 14 1.42 -15.96 -22.59
N ALA A 15 1.71 -15.02 -23.48
CA ALA A 15 1.48 -15.20 -24.92
C ALA A 15 2.52 -14.41 -25.74
N VAL A 16 3.40 -15.15 -26.41
CA VAL A 16 4.26 -14.71 -27.52
C VAL A 16 3.42 -14.68 -28.80
N LEU A 17 3.62 -13.70 -29.69
CA LEU A 17 3.36 -13.91 -31.12
C LEU A 17 4.21 -13.01 -32.02
N SER A 18 5.13 -13.66 -32.73
CA SER A 18 5.83 -13.20 -33.92
C SER A 18 4.86 -12.74 -35.01
N ALA A 19 5.18 -11.65 -35.69
CA ALA A 19 4.59 -11.31 -36.98
C ALA A 19 5.65 -11.41 -38.09
N CYS A 20 5.44 -12.38 -38.99
CA CYS A 20 6.14 -12.54 -40.25
C CYS A 20 5.86 -11.35 -41.19
N PHE A 21 6.90 -10.79 -41.81
CA PHE A 21 6.76 -10.06 -43.08
C PHE A 21 7.42 -10.86 -44.21
N ALA A 22 6.63 -11.11 -45.24
CA ALA A 22 7.00 -11.86 -46.43
C ALA A 22 7.91 -11.03 -47.35
N SER A 23 9.04 -11.59 -47.74
CA SER A 23 9.92 -11.09 -48.80
C SER A 23 9.40 -11.52 -50.18
N GLN A 24 9.32 -10.59 -51.13
CA GLN A 24 9.16 -10.89 -52.56
C GLN A 24 10.53 -11.18 -53.21
N PRO A 25 10.60 -12.00 -54.28
CA PRO A 25 11.86 -12.34 -54.93
C PRO A 25 12.26 -11.23 -55.92
N VAL A 26 13.53 -10.83 -55.88
CA VAL A 26 14.15 -10.01 -56.94
C VAL A 26 15.19 -10.87 -57.65
N GLU A 27 15.11 -10.89 -58.98
CA GLU A 27 15.94 -11.63 -59.92
C GLU A 27 17.43 -11.30 -59.81
N ALA A 28 18.26 -12.32 -60.05
CA ALA A 28 19.69 -12.18 -60.25
C ALA A 28 20.01 -11.46 -61.58
N PRO A 29 21.13 -10.72 -61.62
CA PRO A 29 22.07 -11.02 -62.70
C PRO A 29 23.54 -11.10 -62.27
N ASP A 30 24.21 -12.00 -62.99
CA ASP A 30 25.62 -12.13 -63.35
C ASP A 30 26.71 -12.46 -62.32
N SER A 31 27.44 -13.52 -62.71
CA SER A 31 28.61 -14.10 -62.06
C SER A 31 29.85 -13.18 -62.12
N PRO A 32 30.83 -13.37 -61.23
CA PRO A 32 31.86 -12.39 -60.92
C PRO A 32 33.06 -12.47 -61.87
N GLY A 33 33.67 -11.33 -62.18
CA GLY A 33 35.06 -11.26 -62.61
C GLY A 33 35.99 -11.47 -61.40
N PRO A 34 37.17 -12.09 -61.55
CA PRO A 34 38.07 -12.34 -60.43
C PRO A 34 38.78 -11.03 -60.06
N GLY A 35 38.15 -10.28 -59.15
CA GLY A 35 38.74 -9.14 -58.47
C GLY A 35 39.44 -9.60 -57.20
N ASP A 36 40.76 -9.59 -57.27
CA ASP A 36 41.77 -9.70 -56.23
C ASP A 36 41.28 -9.73 -54.76
N GLY A 37 41.59 -10.83 -54.08
CA GLY A 37 41.32 -11.05 -52.68
C GLY A 37 42.11 -10.09 -51.79
N GLY A 38 41.40 -9.11 -51.24
CA GLY A 38 41.80 -8.41 -50.04
C GLY A 38 40.68 -8.53 -49.02
N THR A 39 40.59 -9.67 -48.32
CA THR A 39 40.03 -9.62 -46.97
C THR A 39 40.97 -8.73 -46.19
N THR A 40 40.59 -7.48 -45.96
CA THR A 40 41.23 -6.65 -44.95
C THR A 40 41.05 -7.41 -43.65
N ASP A 41 42.10 -8.12 -43.24
CA ASP A 41 42.24 -8.71 -41.91
C ASP A 41 42.25 -7.54 -40.94
N ASP A 42 41.07 -7.16 -40.47
CA ASP A 42 40.93 -6.09 -39.51
C ASP A 42 41.56 -6.56 -38.21
N ARG A 43 42.56 -5.79 -37.75
CA ARG A 43 43.35 -6.07 -36.55
C ARG A 43 43.26 -4.92 -35.55
N SER A 44 42.39 -3.95 -35.80
CA SER A 44 42.22 -2.78 -34.95
C SER A 44 41.21 -3.13 -33.87
N PRO A 45 41.53 -3.03 -32.57
CA PRO A 45 40.54 -3.19 -31.53
C PRO A 45 39.53 -2.04 -31.50
N PRO A 46 38.31 -2.28 -30.99
CA PRO A 46 37.35 -1.20 -30.75
C PRO A 46 37.92 -0.23 -29.72
N ARG A 47 37.75 1.06 -29.95
CA ARG A 47 38.19 2.12 -29.03
C ARG A 47 37.00 2.78 -28.36
N LEU A 48 37.06 2.85 -27.03
CA LEU A 48 36.13 3.63 -26.23
C LEU A 48 36.26 5.13 -26.57
N LEU A 49 35.18 5.74 -27.05
CA LEU A 49 35.08 7.16 -27.41
C LEU A 49 34.45 8.01 -26.32
N GLU A 50 33.39 7.49 -25.69
CA GLU A 50 32.55 8.24 -24.76
C GLU A 50 31.98 7.28 -23.71
N VAL A 51 31.86 7.77 -22.48
CA VAL A 51 31.13 7.09 -21.41
C VAL A 51 30.11 8.04 -20.83
N PHE A 52 28.97 7.49 -20.41
CA PHE A 52 27.96 8.21 -19.67
C PHE A 52 27.51 7.35 -18.48
N PRO A 53 27.44 7.92 -17.26
CA PRO A 53 27.95 9.23 -16.86
C PRO A 53 29.46 9.38 -17.10
N ALA A 54 29.94 10.62 -17.24
CA ALA A 54 31.37 10.90 -17.40
C ALA A 54 32.15 10.54 -16.11
N ASP A 55 33.45 10.26 -16.24
CA ASP A 55 34.30 9.98 -15.08
C ASP A 55 34.35 11.20 -14.13
N GLY A 56 34.03 10.96 -12.86
CA GLY A 56 33.89 11.99 -11.83
C GLY A 56 32.63 12.88 -11.97
N ALA A 57 31.61 12.45 -12.73
CA ALA A 57 30.34 13.17 -12.78
C ALA A 57 29.66 13.19 -11.41
N GLU A 58 29.10 14.33 -11.05
CA GLU A 58 28.30 14.55 -9.83
C GLU A 58 26.84 14.81 -10.24
N ASP A 59 25.91 14.73 -9.28
CA ASP A 59 24.47 14.99 -9.49
C ASP A 59 23.87 14.19 -10.66
N VAL A 60 24.35 12.95 -10.84
CA VAL A 60 23.81 12.07 -11.87
C VAL A 60 22.43 11.58 -11.45
N SER A 61 21.43 11.72 -12.33
CA SER A 61 20.08 11.22 -12.04
C SER A 61 20.10 9.74 -11.67
N VAL A 62 19.35 9.35 -10.64
CA VAL A 62 19.24 7.93 -10.25
C VAL A 62 18.57 7.05 -11.32
N GLY A 63 17.90 7.66 -12.30
CA GLY A 63 17.34 6.99 -13.48
C GLY A 63 18.25 7.02 -14.70
N ALA A 64 19.51 7.47 -14.57
CA ALA A 64 20.42 7.60 -15.70
C ALA A 64 20.72 6.25 -16.36
N GLU A 65 20.62 6.21 -17.69
CA GLU A 65 21.20 5.14 -18.51
C GLU A 65 22.72 5.15 -18.32
N ILE A 66 23.37 4.00 -18.12
CA ILE A 66 24.83 3.92 -18.06
C ILE A 66 25.32 3.33 -19.39
N SER A 67 26.24 3.99 -20.08
CA SER A 67 26.66 3.55 -21.41
C SER A 67 28.13 3.82 -21.74
N ALA A 68 28.64 3.04 -22.69
CA ALA A 68 29.94 3.17 -23.31
C ALA A 68 29.76 3.15 -24.83
N ARG A 69 30.31 4.14 -25.53
CA ARG A 69 30.29 4.24 -26.99
C ARG A 69 31.67 4.02 -27.58
N PHE A 70 31.74 3.28 -28.67
CA PHE A 70 32.95 2.88 -29.37
C PHE A 70 33.05 3.54 -30.75
N ASP A 71 34.22 3.47 -31.39
CA ASP A 71 34.42 3.98 -32.76
C ASP A 71 33.95 3.03 -33.85
N GLU A 72 33.57 1.82 -33.47
CA GLU A 72 33.04 0.79 -34.36
C GLU A 72 32.02 -0.11 -33.65
N ALA A 73 31.33 -0.94 -34.44
CA ALA A 73 30.30 -1.84 -33.92
C ALA A 73 30.90 -3.03 -33.17
N LEU A 74 30.27 -3.41 -32.05
CA LEU A 74 30.70 -4.54 -31.22
C LEU A 74 30.14 -5.87 -31.75
N ALA A 75 30.91 -6.94 -31.60
CA ALA A 75 30.39 -8.29 -31.77
C ALA A 75 29.48 -8.66 -30.61
N THR A 76 28.18 -8.78 -30.89
CA THR A 76 27.15 -9.17 -29.90
C THR A 76 27.50 -10.48 -29.18
N GLY A 77 28.14 -11.44 -29.86
CA GLY A 77 28.59 -12.70 -29.27
C GLY A 77 29.75 -12.59 -28.28
N SER A 78 30.46 -11.45 -28.23
CA SER A 78 31.52 -11.18 -27.24
C SER A 78 30.98 -10.60 -25.93
N ILE A 79 29.72 -10.15 -25.91
CA ILE A 79 29.12 -9.46 -24.76
C ILE A 79 28.60 -10.51 -23.75
N SER A 80 29.34 -10.69 -22.67
CA SER A 80 28.93 -11.49 -21.52
C SER A 80 27.97 -10.70 -20.61
N ALA A 81 27.31 -11.38 -19.67
CA ALA A 81 26.51 -10.72 -18.64
C ALA A 81 27.33 -9.84 -17.67
N THR A 82 28.66 -9.90 -17.74
CA THR A 82 29.59 -9.11 -16.92
C THR A 82 30.42 -8.11 -17.73
N ALA A 83 30.16 -7.99 -19.04
CA ALA A 83 30.92 -7.14 -19.93
C ALA A 83 30.91 -5.66 -19.50
N LEU A 84 29.80 -5.20 -18.93
CA LEU A 84 29.65 -3.89 -18.30
C LEU A 84 28.98 -4.06 -16.93
N ARG A 85 29.70 -3.75 -15.85
CA ARG A 85 29.19 -3.85 -14.48
C ARG A 85 29.16 -2.48 -13.84
N VAL A 86 28.13 -2.24 -13.05
CA VAL A 86 28.04 -1.06 -12.18
C VAL A 86 28.15 -1.56 -10.75
N LEU A 87 29.09 -1.01 -9.99
CA LEU A 87 29.40 -1.40 -8.63
C LEU A 87 29.09 -0.23 -7.70
N ARG A 88 28.43 -0.52 -6.58
CA ARG A 88 28.24 0.40 -5.46
C ARG A 88 28.99 -0.17 -4.26
N ASN A 89 29.97 0.56 -3.74
CA ASN A 89 30.82 0.08 -2.63
C ASN A 89 31.41 -1.34 -2.87
N GLY A 90 31.74 -1.66 -4.13
CA GLY A 90 32.27 -2.95 -4.55
C GLY A 90 31.22 -4.05 -4.79
N VAL A 91 29.94 -3.79 -4.52
CA VAL A 91 28.82 -4.72 -4.73
C VAL A 91 28.14 -4.43 -6.07
N PRO A 92 27.90 -5.44 -6.93
CA PRO A 92 27.22 -5.23 -8.20
C PRO A 92 25.79 -4.74 -8.06
N VAL A 93 25.45 -3.65 -8.76
CA VAL A 93 24.07 -3.21 -9.00
C VAL A 93 23.41 -4.18 -9.97
N SER A 94 22.15 -4.55 -9.71
CA SER A 94 21.41 -5.44 -10.62
C SER A 94 20.95 -4.67 -11.86
N GLY A 95 21.23 -5.20 -13.04
CA GLY A 95 20.87 -4.58 -14.32
C GLY A 95 20.94 -5.55 -15.48
N LEU A 96 20.57 -5.04 -16.64
CA LEU A 96 20.67 -5.73 -17.94
C LEU A 96 21.69 -4.99 -18.81
N ILE A 97 22.41 -5.75 -19.63
CA ILE A 97 23.30 -5.18 -20.64
C ILE A 97 22.60 -5.24 -21.99
N GLU A 98 22.59 -4.14 -22.70
CA GLU A 98 22.07 -4.02 -24.06
C GLU A 98 23.19 -3.54 -24.99
N VAL A 99 23.25 -4.09 -26.20
CA VAL A 99 24.21 -3.66 -27.22
C VAL A 99 23.46 -3.20 -28.46
N GLU A 100 23.75 -1.99 -28.91
CA GLU A 100 23.15 -1.36 -30.09
C GLU A 100 24.26 -0.76 -30.96
N GLY A 101 24.72 -1.51 -31.96
CA GLY A 101 25.78 -1.06 -32.87
C GLY A 101 27.10 -0.79 -32.15
N ASP A 102 27.47 0.48 -32.06
CA ASP A 102 28.68 1.00 -31.41
C ASP A 102 28.47 1.36 -29.92
N ARG A 103 27.33 0.98 -29.33
CA ARG A 103 26.99 1.30 -27.93
C ARG A 103 26.73 0.07 -27.09
N LEU A 104 27.33 0.05 -25.90
CA LEU A 104 27.03 -0.89 -24.83
C LEU A 104 26.35 -0.13 -23.69
N LYS A 105 25.17 -0.57 -23.27
CA LYS A 105 24.36 0.05 -22.22
C LYS A 105 24.18 -0.90 -21.06
N PHE A 106 24.19 -0.36 -19.86
CA PHE A 106 23.73 -1.01 -18.64
C PHE A 106 22.46 -0.31 -18.20
N VAL A 107 21.37 -1.07 -18.13
CA VAL A 107 20.05 -0.63 -17.68
C VAL A 107 19.83 -1.21 -16.28
N PRO A 108 19.93 -0.39 -15.22
CA PRO A 108 19.60 -0.83 -13.86
C PRO A 108 18.18 -1.42 -13.79
N ARG A 109 17.98 -2.48 -12.98
CA ARG A 109 16.64 -3.07 -12.78
C ARG A 109 15.70 -2.22 -11.92
N GLY A 110 16.23 -1.19 -11.27
CA GLY A 110 15.53 -0.16 -10.49
C GLY A 110 16.38 1.11 -10.48
N SER A 111 15.92 2.17 -9.80
CA SER A 111 16.74 3.38 -9.65
C SER A 111 18.05 3.08 -8.93
N LEU A 112 19.12 3.79 -9.30
CA LEU A 112 20.33 3.86 -8.49
C LEU A 112 19.99 4.44 -7.10
N ASP A 113 20.84 4.17 -6.12
CA ASP A 113 20.68 4.79 -4.80
C ASP A 113 21.09 6.26 -4.85
N TYR A 114 20.35 7.11 -4.13
CA TYR A 114 20.61 8.54 -4.04
C TYR A 114 21.89 8.82 -3.24
N GLY A 115 22.58 9.92 -3.57
CA GLY A 115 23.78 10.40 -2.88
C GLY A 115 24.88 9.35 -2.74
N SER A 116 24.99 8.44 -3.70
CA SER A 116 25.86 7.27 -3.66
C SER A 116 26.92 7.33 -4.76
N SER A 117 28.11 6.81 -4.46
CA SER A 117 29.19 6.69 -5.44
C SER A 117 29.16 5.33 -6.14
N PHE A 118 29.26 5.36 -7.46
CA PHE A 118 29.27 4.19 -8.33
C PHE A 118 30.58 4.08 -9.11
N GLU A 119 31.05 2.87 -9.33
CA GLU A 119 32.15 2.53 -10.22
C GLU A 119 31.60 1.67 -11.37
N VAL A 120 31.85 2.07 -12.61
CA VAL A 120 31.53 1.27 -13.79
C VAL A 120 32.78 0.55 -14.27
N VAL A 121 32.64 -0.74 -14.55
CA VAL A 121 33.71 -1.63 -14.97
C VAL A 121 33.36 -2.25 -16.32
N LEU A 122 34.13 -1.92 -17.35
CA LEU A 122 34.01 -2.46 -18.71
C LEU A 122 35.13 -3.49 -18.94
N GLU A 123 34.75 -4.75 -19.14
CA GLU A 123 35.67 -5.84 -19.37
C GLU A 123 36.44 -5.67 -20.69
N GLY A 124 37.73 -5.96 -20.66
CA GLY A 124 38.60 -5.86 -21.84
C GLY A 124 38.36 -6.93 -22.91
N GLY A 125 37.51 -7.93 -22.64
CA GLY A 125 37.16 -9.03 -23.55
C GLY A 125 36.11 -8.69 -24.60
N VAL A 126 35.44 -7.53 -24.49
CA VAL A 126 34.52 -7.02 -25.52
C VAL A 126 35.29 -6.82 -26.83
N SER A 127 34.77 -7.33 -27.95
CA SER A 127 35.46 -7.29 -29.24
C SER A 127 34.62 -6.69 -30.36
N ASP A 128 35.28 -6.30 -31.44
CA ASP A 128 34.65 -5.97 -32.72
C ASP A 128 34.13 -7.23 -33.46
N ALA A 129 33.56 -7.04 -34.65
CA ALA A 129 33.09 -8.12 -35.52
C ALA A 129 34.22 -9.02 -36.08
N ALA A 130 35.46 -8.54 -36.12
CA ALA A 130 36.63 -9.29 -36.56
C ALA A 130 37.27 -10.14 -35.44
N GLY A 131 36.85 -9.94 -34.18
CA GLY A 131 37.33 -10.65 -33.00
C GLY A 131 38.48 -9.97 -32.28
N ASN A 132 38.79 -8.69 -32.57
CA ASN A 132 39.82 -7.94 -31.87
C ASN A 132 39.30 -7.44 -30.51
N PRO A 133 39.88 -7.86 -29.37
CA PRO A 133 39.40 -7.47 -28.05
C PRO A 133 39.86 -6.06 -27.65
N LEU A 134 39.02 -5.34 -26.90
CA LEU A 134 39.29 -4.00 -26.33
C LEU A 134 40.62 -3.93 -25.54
N GLY A 135 41.03 -5.03 -24.92
CA GLY A 135 42.34 -5.19 -24.28
C GLY A 135 42.27 -5.09 -22.76
N ALA A 136 42.83 -4.04 -22.16
CA ALA A 136 42.73 -3.84 -20.71
C ALA A 136 41.29 -3.48 -20.30
N GLU A 137 40.92 -3.76 -19.05
CA GLU A 137 39.67 -3.28 -18.46
C GLU A 137 39.63 -1.74 -18.43
N ARG A 138 38.43 -1.15 -18.48
CA ARG A 138 38.22 0.29 -18.25
C ARG A 138 37.36 0.49 -17.01
N ARG A 139 37.68 1.55 -16.27
CA ARG A 139 36.98 1.94 -15.05
C ARG A 139 36.75 3.44 -15.06
N TRP A 140 35.57 3.85 -14.60
CA TRP A 140 35.24 5.24 -14.31
C TRP A 140 34.20 5.28 -13.20
N GLY A 141 34.10 6.40 -12.51
CA GLY A 141 33.14 6.58 -11.41
C GLY A 141 32.24 7.78 -11.60
N PHE A 142 31.12 7.80 -10.87
CA PHE A 142 30.22 8.94 -10.77
C PHE A 142 29.48 8.94 -9.42
N HIS A 143 28.87 10.06 -9.07
CA HIS A 143 28.04 10.24 -7.89
C HIS A 143 26.61 10.59 -8.30
N SER A 144 25.63 9.92 -7.69
CA SER A 144 24.22 10.19 -7.95
C SER A 144 23.71 11.42 -7.19
N GLU A 145 22.63 11.99 -7.69
CA GLU A 145 21.95 13.12 -7.05
C GLU A 145 21.54 12.82 -5.60
N VAL A 146 21.57 13.84 -4.74
CA VAL A 146 21.08 13.75 -3.37
C VAL A 146 19.55 13.85 -3.36
N PHE A 147 18.90 13.01 -2.56
CA PHE A 147 17.46 13.02 -2.45
C PHE A 147 16.93 14.23 -1.69
N SER A 148 15.88 14.86 -2.22
CA SER A 148 15.07 15.87 -1.53
C SER A 148 13.58 15.61 -1.77
N SER A 149 12.75 15.98 -0.79
CA SER A 149 11.31 15.87 -0.89
C SER A 149 10.61 16.93 -0.06
N GLU A 150 9.41 17.30 -0.50
CA GLU A 150 8.44 18.08 0.29
C GLU A 150 7.69 17.21 1.30
N LEU A 151 7.92 15.89 1.29
CA LEU A 151 7.42 14.95 2.29
C LEU A 151 8.50 14.63 3.35
N PRO A 152 8.08 14.27 4.57
CA PRO A 152 8.95 13.62 5.54
C PRO A 152 9.68 12.40 4.94
N ILE A 153 10.96 12.27 5.26
CA ILE A 153 11.80 11.14 4.85
C ILE A 153 11.95 10.20 6.04
N VAL A 154 11.43 8.99 5.90
CA VAL A 154 11.58 7.90 6.86
C VAL A 154 12.74 7.02 6.42
N ARG A 155 13.75 6.86 7.27
CA ARG A 155 14.88 5.93 7.06
C ARG A 155 14.83 4.84 8.11
N ILE A 156 14.85 3.59 7.68
CA ILE A 156 14.86 2.42 8.57
C ILE A 156 16.07 1.54 8.28
N ASP A 157 16.81 1.21 9.33
CA ASP A 157 17.91 0.25 9.29
C ASP A 157 17.52 -0.99 10.11
N PRO A 158 17.22 -2.13 9.45
CA PRO A 158 16.94 -3.40 10.12
C PRO A 158 18.20 -4.10 10.62
N LEU A 159 19.35 -3.41 10.66
CA LEU A 159 20.62 -3.89 11.20
C LEU A 159 21.16 -5.12 10.46
N GLY A 160 20.92 -5.17 9.15
CA GLY A 160 21.30 -6.29 8.28
C GLY A 160 20.37 -7.49 8.33
N GLU A 161 19.29 -7.45 9.11
CA GLU A 161 18.31 -8.52 9.22
C GLU A 161 17.17 -8.38 8.20
N ALA A 162 16.60 -9.52 7.79
CA ALA A 162 15.39 -9.54 6.99
C ALA A 162 14.17 -9.32 7.88
N ILE A 163 13.30 -8.37 7.53
CA ILE A 163 12.08 -8.07 8.29
C ILE A 163 11.06 -9.21 8.11
N PRO A 164 10.69 -9.97 9.17
CA PRO A 164 9.71 -11.06 9.10
C PRO A 164 8.28 -10.53 9.24
N ASP A 165 7.28 -11.39 9.03
CA ASP A 165 5.85 -11.08 9.29
C ASP A 165 5.51 -10.99 10.77
N ASP A 166 6.09 -11.89 11.57
CA ASP A 166 6.04 -11.89 13.03
C ASP A 166 7.20 -12.78 13.52
N PRO A 167 7.86 -12.49 14.66
CA PRO A 167 7.68 -11.31 15.51
C PRO A 167 8.45 -10.08 15.03
N LYS A 168 8.13 -8.90 15.58
CA LYS A 168 8.95 -7.69 15.41
C LYS A 168 10.42 -7.93 15.75
N ILE A 169 11.29 -7.39 14.90
CA ILE A 169 12.74 -7.35 15.12
C ILE A 169 13.20 -5.94 15.49
N PRO A 170 14.27 -5.77 16.27
CA PRO A 170 14.86 -4.47 16.53
C PRO A 170 15.39 -3.82 15.23
N ALA A 171 15.10 -2.54 15.04
CA ALA A 171 15.63 -1.71 13.97
C ALA A 171 15.86 -0.28 14.46
N ARG A 172 16.63 0.51 13.71
CA ARG A 172 16.77 1.96 13.92
C ARG A 172 15.91 2.70 12.92
N MET A 173 15.22 3.74 13.38
CA MET A 173 14.44 4.63 12.50
C MET A 173 14.82 6.09 12.74
N SER A 174 14.85 6.86 11.66
CA SER A 174 14.82 8.32 11.70
C SER A 174 13.76 8.87 10.77
N VAL A 175 13.14 9.97 11.17
CA VAL A 175 12.13 10.72 10.42
C VAL A 175 12.58 12.17 10.36
N ALA A 176 12.90 12.63 9.15
CA ALA A 176 13.30 14.00 8.88
C ALA A 176 12.18 14.75 8.14
N LEU A 177 11.82 15.94 8.61
CA LEU A 177 10.88 16.84 7.95
C LEU A 177 11.53 17.52 6.73
N PRO A 178 10.75 18.14 5.82
CA PRO A 178 11.28 18.81 4.63
C PRO A 178 12.29 19.92 4.92
N ASP A 179 12.18 20.58 6.07
CA ASP A 179 13.13 21.60 6.55
C ASP A 179 14.36 21.00 7.26
N ALA A 180 14.55 19.68 7.15
CA ALA A 180 15.57 18.86 7.79
C ALA A 180 15.48 18.80 9.33
N ALA A 181 14.40 19.28 9.96
CA ALA A 181 14.17 19.03 11.37
C ALA A 181 13.92 17.54 11.62
N VAL A 182 14.46 17.02 12.73
CA VAL A 182 14.23 15.63 13.14
C VAL A 182 12.90 15.57 13.90
N ASP A 183 11.96 14.79 13.37
CA ASP A 183 10.67 14.49 14.02
C ASP A 183 10.82 13.31 14.97
N TYR A 184 11.53 12.26 14.53
CA TYR A 184 11.83 11.08 15.34
C TYR A 184 13.22 10.53 15.03
N GLU A 185 13.94 10.06 16.06
CA GLU A 185 15.13 9.24 15.90
C GLU A 185 15.25 8.28 17.10
N GLY A 186 15.23 6.98 16.85
CA GLY A 186 15.19 6.01 17.94
C GLY A 186 15.18 4.56 17.50
N TRP A 187 15.01 3.68 18.48
CA TRP A 187 14.77 2.26 18.25
C TRP A 187 13.32 2.03 17.85
N ILE A 188 13.09 1.03 17.02
CA ILE A 188 11.76 0.49 16.74
C ILE A 188 11.79 -1.04 16.77
N GLY A 189 10.67 -1.66 17.07
CA GLY A 189 10.36 -3.01 16.64
C GLY A 189 9.67 -2.94 15.28
N ILE A 190 10.12 -3.70 14.28
CA ILE A 190 9.51 -3.70 12.94
C ILE A 190 9.18 -5.11 12.45
N GLU A 191 8.04 -5.24 11.78
CA GLU A 191 7.56 -6.46 11.11
C GLU A 191 6.88 -6.10 9.78
N LEU A 192 6.75 -7.08 8.88
CA LEU A 192 5.81 -6.99 7.77
C LEU A 192 4.39 -7.02 8.34
N ARG A 193 3.44 -6.42 7.63
CA ARG A 193 2.03 -6.46 8.05
C ARG A 193 1.06 -6.81 6.95
N GLY A 194 -0.12 -7.22 7.42
CA GLY A 194 -1.32 -7.48 6.64
C GLY A 194 -1.51 -8.98 6.37
N SER A 195 -2.56 -9.32 5.64
CA SER A 195 -2.87 -10.73 5.35
C SER A 195 -2.64 -11.03 3.87
N SER A 196 -3.58 -10.63 3.00
CA SER A 196 -3.43 -10.74 1.54
C SER A 196 -2.31 -9.85 1.00
N SER A 197 -2.07 -8.70 1.63
CA SER A 197 -1.04 -7.74 1.22
C SER A 197 0.39 -8.20 1.41
N LEU A 198 0.63 -9.26 2.20
CA LEU A 198 1.96 -9.87 2.30
C LEU A 198 2.46 -10.40 0.95
N ALA A 199 1.55 -10.74 0.03
CA ALA A 199 1.90 -11.16 -1.32
C ALA A 199 2.34 -9.99 -2.24
N ALA A 200 2.08 -8.73 -1.87
CA ALA A 200 2.49 -7.58 -2.67
C ALA A 200 4.02 -7.46 -2.74
N PRO A 201 4.63 -7.15 -3.91
CA PRO A 201 6.05 -6.84 -4.01
C PRO A 201 6.47 -5.69 -3.10
N LYS A 202 5.67 -4.61 -3.08
CA LYS A 202 5.86 -3.50 -2.15
C LYS A 202 5.27 -3.86 -0.79
N LYS A 203 6.13 -4.18 0.17
CA LYS A 203 5.75 -4.59 1.52
C LYS A 203 5.16 -3.45 2.33
N GLN A 204 4.33 -3.79 3.29
CA GLN A 204 3.83 -2.88 4.31
C GLN A 204 4.45 -3.28 5.64
N PHE A 205 4.63 -2.30 6.53
CA PHE A 205 5.28 -2.55 7.82
C PHE A 205 4.39 -2.11 8.97
N GLY A 206 4.35 -2.90 10.03
CA GLY A 206 3.94 -2.46 11.35
C GLY A 206 5.19 -2.15 12.15
N PHE A 207 5.17 -1.08 12.95
CA PHE A 207 6.28 -0.80 13.86
C PHE A 207 5.81 -0.27 15.21
N GLU A 208 6.62 -0.54 16.22
CA GLU A 208 6.49 -0.02 17.58
C GLU A 208 7.71 0.85 17.90
N THR A 209 7.52 2.01 18.53
CA THR A 209 8.64 2.83 19.00
C THR A 209 9.17 2.34 20.34
N TRP A 210 10.48 2.15 20.44
CA TRP A 210 11.14 1.53 21.58
C TRP A 210 12.23 2.42 22.18
N ASP A 211 12.51 2.25 23.47
CA ASP A 211 13.68 2.84 24.13
C ASP A 211 14.96 2.02 23.88
N GLU A 212 16.08 2.44 24.49
CA GLU A 212 17.38 1.74 24.39
C GLU A 212 17.37 0.33 25.02
N SER A 213 16.38 0.02 25.86
CA SER A 213 16.18 -1.30 26.46
C SER A 213 15.22 -2.18 25.66
N GLN A 214 14.71 -1.68 24.51
CA GLN A 214 13.70 -2.32 23.67
C GLN A 214 12.32 -2.43 24.34
N ASP A 215 12.05 -1.53 25.29
CA ASP A 215 10.72 -1.40 25.89
C ASP A 215 9.89 -0.37 25.09
N GLU A 216 8.59 -0.65 24.94
CA GLU A 216 7.62 0.21 24.22
C GLU A 216 7.53 1.61 24.84
N ILE A 217 7.64 2.65 23.99
CA ILE A 217 7.45 4.05 24.38
C ILE A 217 6.43 4.72 23.46
N GLU A 218 5.61 5.60 24.03
CA GLU A 218 4.65 6.42 23.29
C GLU A 218 5.35 7.70 22.81
N VAL A 219 5.22 8.05 21.53
CA VAL A 219 5.82 9.27 20.95
C VAL A 219 4.85 9.98 20.02
N GLU A 220 4.90 11.32 19.99
CA GLU A 220 4.26 12.07 18.89
C GLU A 220 5.04 11.78 17.61
N LEU A 221 4.33 11.57 16.50
CA LEU A 221 4.94 11.27 15.21
C LEU A 221 4.22 12.03 14.10
N LEU A 222 4.95 12.85 13.35
CA LEU A 222 4.43 13.70 12.26
C LEU A 222 3.23 14.56 12.69
N GLY A 223 3.27 15.06 13.93
CA GLY A 223 2.21 15.85 14.55
C GLY A 223 0.93 15.06 14.87
N MET A 224 0.96 13.73 14.80
CA MET A 224 -0.08 12.87 15.37
C MET A 224 0.20 12.63 16.86
N PRO A 225 -0.84 12.52 17.72
CA PRO A 225 -0.70 12.31 19.16
C PRO A 225 0.11 11.07 19.52
N GLU A 226 0.65 11.12 20.74
CA GLU A 226 1.50 10.09 21.30
C GLU A 226 0.88 8.69 21.20
N GLU A 227 1.66 7.77 20.63
CA GLU A 227 1.42 6.33 20.66
C GLU A 227 2.72 5.59 20.28
N SER A 228 2.76 4.29 20.52
CA SER A 228 3.86 3.41 20.18
C SER A 228 3.63 2.65 18.89
N ASP A 229 2.40 2.19 18.61
CA ASP A 229 2.06 1.37 17.45
C ASP A 229 1.67 2.23 16.25
N TRP A 230 2.41 2.03 15.16
CA TRP A 230 2.27 2.75 13.91
C TRP A 230 2.36 1.82 12.70
N ILE A 231 1.91 2.32 11.56
CA ILE A 231 1.85 1.58 10.30
C ILE A 231 2.55 2.38 9.21
N LEU A 232 3.37 1.70 8.40
CA LEU A 232 3.82 2.16 7.09
C LEU A 232 3.03 1.42 6.01
N GLN A 233 2.02 2.09 5.47
CA GLN A 233 1.15 1.57 4.43
C GLN A 233 1.69 1.91 3.03
N GLY A 234 2.02 0.88 2.26
CA GLY A 234 2.60 1.03 0.92
C GLY A 234 1.60 1.25 -0.22
N ASN A 235 0.29 1.05 0.02
CA ASN A 235 -0.80 1.25 -0.96
C ASN A 235 -0.61 0.54 -2.32
N TYR A 236 0.05 -0.63 -2.35
CA TYR A 236 0.39 -1.31 -3.61
C TYR A 236 -0.82 -1.67 -4.50
N PHE A 237 -1.97 -1.99 -3.91
CA PHE A 237 -3.18 -2.29 -4.69
C PHE A 237 -3.99 -1.04 -5.07
N ASP A 238 -3.62 0.14 -4.56
CA ASP A 238 -4.25 1.41 -4.86
C ASP A 238 -3.29 2.34 -5.60
N SER A 239 -3.34 2.30 -6.94
CA SER A 239 -2.54 3.19 -7.79
C SER A 239 -2.88 4.69 -7.66
N SER A 240 -3.96 5.06 -6.95
CA SER A 240 -4.23 6.47 -6.62
C SER A 240 -3.53 6.94 -5.34
N LEU A 241 -3.04 6.01 -4.51
CA LEU A 241 -2.45 6.28 -3.19
C LEU A 241 -3.35 7.05 -2.22
N LEU A 242 -4.65 7.22 -2.53
CA LEU A 242 -5.55 8.16 -1.87
C LEU A 242 -6.80 7.51 -1.27
N ARG A 243 -7.12 6.25 -1.58
CA ARG A 243 -8.41 5.68 -1.19
C ARG A 243 -8.56 5.54 0.32
N ASN A 244 -7.55 4.99 0.99
CA ASN A 244 -7.53 4.92 2.45
C ASN A 244 -7.57 6.34 3.05
N TYR A 245 -6.66 7.22 2.63
CA TYR A 245 -6.63 8.62 3.11
C TYR A 245 -8.00 9.29 3.00
N PHE A 246 -8.61 9.24 1.82
CA PHE A 246 -9.91 9.85 1.55
C PHE A 246 -11.01 9.26 2.45
N ALA A 247 -11.06 7.94 2.58
CA ALA A 247 -12.08 7.29 3.38
C ALA A 247 -12.00 7.65 4.87
N LEU A 248 -10.79 7.72 5.43
CA LEU A 248 -10.57 8.05 6.83
C LEU A 248 -10.85 9.53 7.11
N GLU A 249 -10.45 10.43 6.20
CA GLU A 249 -10.77 11.85 6.29
C GLU A 249 -12.30 12.08 6.18
N LEU A 250 -12.98 11.42 5.25
CA LEU A 250 -14.43 11.53 5.09
C LEU A 250 -15.18 11.01 6.33
N SER A 251 -14.71 9.92 6.93
CA SER A 251 -15.24 9.37 8.18
C SER A 251 -15.04 10.32 9.34
N ARG A 252 -13.84 10.89 9.49
CA ARG A 252 -13.57 11.93 10.51
C ARG A 252 -14.45 13.15 10.37
N ALA A 253 -14.82 13.52 9.14
CA ALA A 253 -15.73 14.63 8.87
C ALA A 253 -17.16 14.39 9.42
N THR A 254 -17.52 13.16 9.77
CA THR A 254 -18.76 12.84 10.49
C THR A 254 -18.70 13.16 11.99
N GLY A 255 -17.49 13.43 12.52
CA GLY A 255 -17.24 13.65 13.95
C GLY A 255 -16.81 12.39 14.71
N ARG A 256 -16.54 11.28 14.00
CA ARG A 256 -16.03 10.04 14.59
C ARG A 256 -14.52 9.94 14.47
N TYR A 257 -13.90 9.20 15.39
CA TYR A 257 -12.52 8.79 15.20
C TYR A 257 -12.42 7.83 14.00
N ALA A 258 -11.47 8.11 13.13
CA ALA A 258 -10.88 7.17 12.19
C ALA A 258 -9.36 7.45 12.19
N PRO A 259 -8.52 6.43 11.95
CA PRO A 259 -7.07 6.59 11.97
C PRO A 259 -6.60 7.77 11.12
N ARG A 260 -5.67 8.55 11.66
CA ARG A 260 -4.97 9.61 10.93
C ARG A 260 -3.88 9.02 10.06
N MET A 261 -3.65 9.70 8.95
CA MET A 261 -2.60 9.38 7.98
C MET A 261 -1.78 10.64 7.69
N ARG A 262 -0.47 10.44 7.54
CA ARG A 262 0.50 11.40 6.98
C ARG A 262 1.30 10.70 5.91
N PHE A 263 1.76 11.45 4.92
CA PHE A 263 2.56 10.88 3.85
C PHE A 263 4.05 11.06 4.11
N ALA A 264 4.83 10.10 3.64
CA ALA A 264 6.28 10.08 3.79
C ALA A 264 6.94 9.32 2.63
N GLU A 265 8.24 9.51 2.47
CA GLU A 265 9.06 8.72 1.55
C GLU A 265 10.00 7.82 2.33
N LEU A 266 9.96 6.53 2.01
CA LEU A 266 10.65 5.49 2.76
C LEU A 266 11.98 5.14 2.10
N PHE A 267 13.02 5.06 2.93
CA PHE A 267 14.31 4.48 2.62
C PHE A 267 14.59 3.32 3.56
N LEU A 268 15.01 2.19 3.01
CA LEU A 268 15.41 1.00 3.78
C LEU A 268 16.91 0.76 3.62
N ALA A 269 17.62 0.56 4.72
CA ALA A 269 19.01 0.17 4.66
C ALA A 269 19.12 -1.25 4.09
N MET A 270 20.04 -1.40 3.14
CA MET A 270 20.37 -2.68 2.54
C MET A 270 21.44 -3.40 3.39
N PRO A 271 21.58 -4.73 3.31
CA PRO A 271 22.60 -5.46 4.06
C PRO A 271 24.03 -4.96 3.85
N GLU A 272 24.29 -4.27 2.73
CA GLU A 272 25.58 -3.66 2.40
C GLU A 272 25.83 -2.30 3.08
N GLY A 273 24.85 -1.73 3.79
CA GLY A 273 24.97 -0.54 4.64
C GLY A 273 24.40 0.76 4.08
N ASP A 274 24.06 0.81 2.78
CA ASP A 274 23.49 2.00 2.13
C ASP A 274 21.95 1.95 2.13
N TYR A 275 21.31 3.12 2.06
CA TYR A 275 19.86 3.25 2.00
C TYR A 275 19.33 3.20 0.56
N HIS A 276 18.40 2.29 0.31
CA HIS A 276 17.64 2.23 -0.94
C HIS A 276 16.31 2.95 -0.80
N TYR A 277 15.96 3.78 -1.80
CA TYR A 277 14.65 4.42 -1.87
C TYR A 277 13.58 3.38 -2.19
N TRP A 278 12.60 3.24 -1.29
CA TRP A 278 11.56 2.22 -1.38
C TRP A 278 10.21 2.77 -1.89
N GLY A 279 10.07 4.09 -1.98
CA GLY A 279 8.87 4.75 -2.52
C GLY A 279 8.04 5.50 -1.48
N ALA A 280 6.85 5.91 -1.91
CA ALA A 280 5.93 6.73 -1.14
C ALA A 280 5.08 5.86 -0.19
N TYR A 281 4.98 6.22 1.08
CA TYR A 281 4.26 5.48 2.13
C TYR A 281 3.33 6.41 2.91
N ALA A 282 2.22 5.87 3.38
CA ALA A 282 1.42 6.55 4.40
C ALA A 282 1.81 6.03 5.79
N VAL A 283 2.26 6.95 6.65
CA VAL A 283 2.41 6.73 8.09
C VAL A 283 1.03 6.87 8.71
N MET A 284 0.56 5.82 9.38
CA MET A 284 -0.82 5.67 9.77
C MET A 284 -0.94 5.17 11.21
N GLU A 285 -1.94 5.67 11.93
CA GLU A 285 -2.30 5.16 13.25
C GLU A 285 -2.83 3.72 13.16
N LYS A 286 -2.46 2.87 14.13
CA LYS A 286 -3.11 1.59 14.34
C LYS A 286 -4.40 1.79 15.13
N ILE A 287 -5.49 1.09 14.78
CA ILE A 287 -6.68 1.11 15.64
C ILE A 287 -6.33 0.39 16.94
N LYS A 288 -6.34 1.12 18.04
CA LYS A 288 -6.05 0.63 19.38
C LYS A 288 -6.85 1.42 20.40
N ARG A 289 -6.97 0.86 21.60
CA ARG A 289 -7.45 1.60 22.77
C ARG A 289 -6.49 2.73 23.10
N ASP A 290 -6.94 3.96 22.91
CA ASP A 290 -6.30 5.17 23.40
C ASP A 290 -7.32 6.33 23.47
N SER A 291 -7.08 7.31 24.34
CA SER A 291 -7.93 8.49 24.50
C SER A 291 -8.05 9.37 23.26
N ASN A 292 -7.02 9.38 22.41
CA ASN A 292 -7.01 10.06 21.11
C ASN A 292 -7.39 9.14 19.94
N ARG A 293 -7.62 7.84 20.20
CA ARG A 293 -8.05 6.82 19.22
C ARG A 293 -9.40 6.24 19.61
N VAL A 294 -9.48 4.94 19.97
CA VAL A 294 -10.73 4.34 20.50
C VAL A 294 -10.75 4.50 22.03
N PRO A 295 -11.62 5.37 22.58
CA PRO A 295 -11.54 5.78 23.98
C PRO A 295 -12.21 4.73 24.89
N LEU A 296 -11.54 3.60 25.08
CA LEU A 296 -12.01 2.54 25.99
C LEU A 296 -11.32 2.61 27.35
N LYS A 297 -12.09 2.35 28.41
CA LYS A 297 -11.52 2.07 29.73
C LYS A 297 -10.76 0.75 29.70
N ARG A 298 -9.62 0.71 30.42
CA ARG A 298 -8.83 -0.51 30.56
C ARG A 298 -9.66 -1.60 31.24
N LEU A 299 -9.62 -2.80 30.67
CA LEU A 299 -10.22 -4.00 31.23
C LEU A 299 -9.11 -4.88 31.81
N GLU A 300 -8.95 -4.85 33.13
CA GLU A 300 -7.93 -5.62 33.84
C GLU A 300 -8.32 -7.10 33.96
N PRO A 301 -7.37 -8.03 34.09
CA PRO A 301 -7.67 -9.46 34.32
C PRO A 301 -8.49 -9.76 35.58
N THR A 302 -8.63 -8.81 36.50
CA THR A 302 -9.45 -8.94 37.72
C THR A 302 -10.90 -8.47 37.53
N HIS A 303 -11.21 -7.80 36.42
CA HIS A 303 -12.54 -7.28 36.10
C HIS A 303 -13.45 -8.36 35.48
N ASN A 304 -13.80 -9.37 36.27
CA ASN A 304 -14.57 -10.54 35.83
C ASN A 304 -16.04 -10.54 36.27
N ALA A 305 -16.54 -9.39 36.73
CA ALA A 305 -17.93 -9.21 37.15
C ALA A 305 -18.41 -7.79 36.85
N GLU A 306 -19.72 -7.60 36.93
CA GLU A 306 -20.31 -6.26 36.80
C GLU A 306 -19.97 -5.37 38.00
N PRO A 307 -19.79 -4.05 37.78
CA PRO A 307 -19.99 -3.35 36.50
C PRO A 307 -18.78 -3.39 35.54
N GLU A 308 -17.61 -3.81 35.99
CA GLU A 308 -16.36 -3.63 35.24
C GLU A 308 -16.30 -4.41 33.92
N ILE A 309 -16.81 -5.65 33.93
CA ILE A 309 -16.85 -6.55 32.77
C ILE A 309 -17.75 -6.05 31.64
N THR A 310 -18.57 -5.02 31.88
CA THR A 310 -19.56 -4.60 30.87
C THR A 310 -18.97 -3.82 29.70
N GLY A 311 -17.66 -3.60 29.64
CA GLY A 311 -17.01 -2.92 28.55
C GLY A 311 -15.50 -2.77 28.71
N GLY A 312 -14.89 -2.08 27.76
CA GLY A 312 -13.45 -2.11 27.52
C GLY A 312 -13.05 -3.06 26.39
N TYR A 313 -14.00 -3.46 25.53
CA TYR A 313 -13.74 -4.38 24.41
C TYR A 313 -13.63 -3.64 23.10
N LEU A 314 -12.58 -3.93 22.34
CA LEU A 314 -12.45 -3.65 20.91
C LEU A 314 -12.46 -4.99 20.19
N LEU A 315 -13.31 -5.10 19.18
CA LEU A 315 -13.50 -6.32 18.39
C LEU A 315 -13.35 -5.99 16.90
N GLN A 316 -13.12 -7.03 16.12
CA GLN A 316 -13.12 -6.95 14.66
C GLN A 316 -13.84 -8.16 14.05
N ILE A 317 -14.79 -7.90 13.15
CA ILE A 317 -15.31 -8.97 12.28
C ILE A 317 -14.25 -9.21 11.21
N ASP A 318 -13.58 -10.34 11.27
CA ASP A 318 -12.55 -10.74 10.32
C ASP A 318 -12.35 -12.26 10.25
N ARG A 319 -11.20 -12.68 9.71
CA ARG A 319 -10.70 -14.05 9.68
C ARG A 319 -9.69 -14.21 10.80
N ALA A 320 -9.78 -15.33 11.50
CA ALA A 320 -8.79 -15.69 12.52
C ALA A 320 -7.64 -16.48 11.91
N ASP A 321 -6.42 -16.12 12.30
CA ASP A 321 -5.20 -16.90 12.16
C ASP A 321 -4.90 -17.71 13.44
N ALA A 322 -3.84 -18.51 13.41
CA ALA A 322 -3.59 -19.54 14.43
C ALA A 322 -3.32 -18.99 15.85
N VAL A 323 -2.96 -17.71 15.95
CA VAL A 323 -2.59 -17.04 17.21
C VAL A 323 -3.67 -16.10 17.73
N ASP A 324 -4.76 -15.91 16.97
CA ASP A 324 -5.80 -14.96 17.34
C ASP A 324 -6.71 -15.49 18.44
N SER A 325 -7.10 -14.59 19.34
CA SER A 325 -8.20 -14.84 20.27
C SER A 325 -9.49 -14.35 19.63
N TYR A 326 -10.51 -15.21 19.54
CA TYR A 326 -11.77 -14.90 18.88
C TYR A 326 -12.92 -15.76 19.43
N PHE A 327 -14.15 -15.36 19.12
CA PHE A 327 -15.33 -16.20 19.29
C PHE A 327 -16.15 -16.26 17.99
N VAL A 328 -17.02 -17.26 17.89
CA VAL A 328 -17.94 -17.41 16.77
C VAL A 328 -19.35 -17.56 17.31
N THR A 329 -20.22 -16.60 17.00
CA THR A 329 -21.61 -16.65 17.46
C THR A 329 -22.35 -17.86 16.87
N SER A 330 -23.47 -18.22 17.47
CA SER A 330 -24.41 -19.24 17.02
C SER A 330 -24.93 -19.00 15.59
N ARG A 331 -24.80 -17.77 15.08
CA ARG A 331 -25.16 -17.36 13.72
C ARG A 331 -23.97 -17.31 12.76
N GLY A 332 -22.78 -17.69 13.22
CA GLY A 332 -21.57 -17.76 12.41
C GLY A 332 -20.90 -16.41 12.17
N THR A 333 -21.04 -15.44 13.08
CA THR A 333 -20.22 -14.23 13.08
C THR A 333 -18.94 -14.50 13.85
N LEU A 334 -17.79 -14.44 13.16
CA LEU A 334 -16.48 -14.53 13.79
C LEU A 334 -16.05 -13.12 14.20
N LEU A 335 -15.73 -12.94 15.48
CA LEU A 335 -15.20 -11.70 16.02
C LEU A 335 -13.85 -11.96 16.70
N LEU A 336 -12.81 -11.28 16.22
CA LEU A 336 -11.51 -11.20 16.86
C LEU A 336 -11.60 -10.32 18.10
N HIS A 337 -10.86 -10.70 19.14
CA HIS A 337 -10.59 -9.85 20.29
C HIS A 337 -9.36 -8.99 19.98
N GLU A 338 -9.57 -7.75 19.53
CA GLU A 338 -8.48 -6.79 19.31
C GLU A 338 -7.97 -6.23 20.63
N TYR A 339 -8.88 -6.01 21.59
CA TYR A 339 -8.52 -5.67 22.96
C TYR A 339 -9.65 -6.04 23.96
N PRO A 340 -9.32 -6.64 25.11
CA PRO A 340 -8.06 -7.36 25.40
C PRO A 340 -7.92 -8.58 24.49
N LYS A 341 -6.69 -9.01 24.17
CA LYS A 341 -6.41 -10.07 23.19
C LYS A 341 -5.56 -11.20 23.78
N GLY A 342 -5.54 -12.36 23.12
CA GLY A 342 -4.68 -13.48 23.51
C GLY A 342 -4.86 -13.90 24.97
N GLU A 343 -3.77 -13.91 25.75
CA GLU A 343 -3.79 -14.25 27.18
C GLU A 343 -4.32 -13.12 28.09
N ASP A 344 -4.46 -11.89 27.57
CA ASP A 344 -4.93 -10.73 28.34
C ASP A 344 -6.45 -10.75 28.58
N ILE A 345 -7.19 -11.52 27.79
CA ILE A 345 -8.64 -11.70 27.97
C ILE A 345 -8.93 -12.94 28.82
N THR A 346 -9.66 -12.77 29.91
CA THR A 346 -10.04 -13.90 30.78
C THR A 346 -11.20 -14.71 30.17
N PRO A 347 -11.38 -15.99 30.57
CA PRO A 347 -12.52 -16.79 30.14
C PRO A 347 -13.87 -16.13 30.47
N GLU A 348 -13.99 -15.48 31.63
CA GLU A 348 -15.20 -14.76 32.04
C GLU A 348 -15.48 -13.56 31.12
N GLN A 349 -14.44 -12.77 30.80
CA GLN A 349 -14.55 -11.62 29.90
C GLN A 349 -14.93 -12.02 28.48
N ALA A 350 -14.30 -13.07 27.95
CA ALA A 350 -14.61 -13.62 26.63
C ALA A 350 -16.06 -14.13 26.57
N ALA A 351 -16.49 -14.91 27.57
CA ALA A 351 -17.86 -15.42 27.64
C ALA A 351 -18.89 -14.29 27.79
N TRP A 352 -18.56 -13.22 28.52
CA TRP A 352 -19.46 -12.08 28.68
C TRP A 352 -19.68 -11.33 27.36
N ILE A 353 -18.61 -10.99 26.63
CA ILE A 353 -18.76 -10.24 25.38
C ILE A 353 -19.40 -11.10 24.28
N GLU A 354 -19.08 -12.39 24.21
CA GLU A 354 -19.76 -13.35 23.34
C GLU A 354 -21.26 -13.39 23.65
N GLY A 355 -21.63 -13.54 24.93
CA GLY A 355 -23.03 -13.54 25.36
C GLY A 355 -23.76 -12.23 25.06
N PHE A 356 -23.09 -11.08 25.18
CA PHE A 356 -23.66 -9.78 24.80
C PHE A 356 -23.97 -9.71 23.30
N VAL A 357 -23.03 -10.15 22.44
CA VAL A 357 -23.23 -10.15 20.98
C VAL A 357 -24.30 -11.17 20.58
N GLU A 358 -24.37 -12.34 21.22
CA GLU A 358 -25.43 -13.33 21.02
C GLU A 358 -26.82 -12.77 21.35
N ALA A 359 -26.93 -12.00 22.44
CA ALA A 359 -28.17 -11.34 22.83
C ALA A 359 -28.58 -10.27 21.81
N PHE A 360 -27.63 -9.45 21.34
CA PHE A 360 -27.84 -8.50 20.25
C PHE A 360 -28.33 -9.18 18.97
N GLU A 361 -27.62 -10.22 18.50
CA GLU A 361 -27.98 -10.92 17.28
C GLU A 361 -29.34 -11.61 17.41
N THR A 362 -29.69 -12.11 18.60
CA THR A 362 -31.01 -12.68 18.88
C THR A 362 -32.12 -11.65 18.83
N ALA A 363 -31.91 -10.47 19.41
CA ALA A 363 -32.86 -9.36 19.31
C ALA A 363 -33.04 -8.90 17.85
N LEU A 364 -31.93 -8.82 17.09
CA LEU A 364 -31.93 -8.35 15.71
C LEU A 364 -32.73 -9.25 14.75
N VAL A 365 -32.64 -10.57 14.88
CA VAL A 365 -33.40 -11.49 14.04
C VAL A 365 -34.83 -11.73 14.53
N GLY A 366 -35.15 -11.25 15.73
CA GLY A 366 -36.44 -11.47 16.38
C GLY A 366 -37.60 -10.81 15.63
N PRO A 367 -38.85 -11.19 15.95
CA PRO A 367 -40.03 -10.55 15.38
C PRO A 367 -40.17 -9.09 15.81
N ASP A 368 -39.69 -8.74 17.02
CA ASP A 368 -39.79 -7.41 17.61
C ASP A 368 -38.48 -6.60 17.45
N PHE A 369 -37.66 -6.90 16.44
CA PHE A 369 -36.32 -6.32 16.29
C PHE A 369 -36.30 -4.79 16.22
N THR A 370 -37.38 -4.17 15.74
CA THR A 370 -37.52 -2.71 15.65
C THR A 370 -37.97 -2.06 16.97
N ASP A 371 -38.39 -2.84 17.97
CA ASP A 371 -38.82 -2.31 19.26
C ASP A 371 -37.65 -1.55 19.94
N PRO A 372 -37.86 -0.31 20.42
CA PRO A 372 -36.79 0.51 20.96
C PRO A 372 -36.24 0.02 22.30
N VAL A 373 -36.95 -0.86 23.01
CA VAL A 373 -36.59 -1.37 24.35
C VAL A 373 -36.14 -2.83 24.27
N GLU A 374 -36.83 -3.66 23.49
CA GLU A 374 -36.57 -5.11 23.40
C GLU A 374 -35.77 -5.50 22.14
N GLY A 375 -35.76 -4.64 21.12
CA GLY A 375 -35.11 -4.88 19.84
C GLY A 375 -33.61 -4.59 19.84
N TYR A 376 -33.01 -4.58 18.64
CA TYR A 376 -31.55 -4.45 18.51
C TYR A 376 -31.02 -3.10 19.05
N ARG A 377 -31.88 -2.07 19.10
CA ARG A 377 -31.55 -0.74 19.64
C ARG A 377 -31.22 -0.75 21.13
N ALA A 378 -31.60 -1.79 21.88
CA ALA A 378 -31.16 -1.94 23.26
C ALA A 378 -29.65 -2.21 23.37
N TYR A 379 -29.06 -2.81 22.34
CA TYR A 379 -27.68 -3.30 22.35
C TYR A 379 -26.74 -2.47 21.48
N LEU A 380 -27.24 -1.90 20.38
CA LEU A 380 -26.45 -1.19 19.37
C LEU A 380 -26.71 0.33 19.41
N ASP A 381 -25.65 1.10 19.36
CA ASP A 381 -25.68 2.55 19.18
C ASP A 381 -26.03 2.88 17.71
N VAL A 382 -27.27 3.28 17.48
CA VAL A 382 -27.81 3.52 16.13
C VAL A 382 -27.05 4.62 15.41
N ASP A 383 -26.64 5.68 16.10
CA ASP A 383 -25.91 6.79 15.46
C ASP A 383 -24.56 6.30 14.92
N SER A 384 -23.85 5.44 15.66
CA SER A 384 -22.60 4.82 15.18
C SER A 384 -22.81 3.89 14.01
N MET A 385 -23.89 3.12 14.02
CA MET A 385 -24.26 2.25 12.91
C MET A 385 -24.57 3.08 11.66
N VAL A 386 -25.29 4.19 11.78
CA VAL A 386 -25.63 5.08 10.67
C VAL A 386 -24.38 5.69 10.05
N ASP A 387 -23.50 6.31 10.83
CA ASP A 387 -22.29 6.93 10.28
C ASP A 387 -21.36 5.87 9.64
N PHE A 388 -21.18 4.72 10.31
CA PHE A 388 -20.38 3.61 9.77
C PHE A 388 -20.95 3.07 8.45
N PHE A 389 -22.27 2.88 8.39
CA PHE A 389 -22.98 2.44 7.19
C PHE A 389 -22.82 3.47 6.07
N LEU A 390 -23.09 4.76 6.33
CA LEU A 390 -23.04 5.79 5.31
C LEU A 390 -21.64 5.94 4.70
N VAL A 391 -20.57 5.88 5.50
CA VAL A 391 -19.20 5.94 4.96
C VAL A 391 -18.91 4.73 4.07
N ASN A 392 -19.17 3.52 4.55
CA ASN A 392 -18.88 2.30 3.77
C ASN A 392 -19.76 2.20 2.52
N GLU A 393 -21.03 2.58 2.60
CA GLU A 393 -21.94 2.60 1.46
C GLU A 393 -21.56 3.71 0.46
N ALA A 394 -21.26 4.92 0.92
CA ALA A 394 -20.86 6.02 0.05
C ALA A 394 -19.59 5.69 -0.73
N LEU A 395 -18.65 4.96 -0.13
CA LEU A 395 -17.38 4.59 -0.77
C LEU A 395 -17.40 3.20 -1.38
N LYS A 396 -18.50 2.45 -1.23
CA LYS A 396 -18.67 1.07 -1.69
C LYS A 396 -17.54 0.14 -1.21
N ASN A 397 -17.25 0.19 0.08
CA ASN A 397 -16.32 -0.75 0.71
C ASN A 397 -16.93 -2.16 0.73
N ILE A 398 -16.32 -3.09 0.02
CA ILE A 398 -16.81 -4.47 -0.13
C ILE A 398 -16.58 -5.34 1.11
N ASP A 399 -15.64 -4.97 1.96
CA ASP A 399 -15.31 -5.76 3.14
C ASP A 399 -16.23 -5.44 4.32
N ALA A 400 -16.86 -4.27 4.32
CA ALA A 400 -17.74 -3.83 5.39
C ALA A 400 -18.77 -4.91 5.79
N PHE A 401 -18.88 -5.16 7.10
CA PHE A 401 -19.70 -6.20 7.74
C PHE A 401 -19.26 -7.66 7.52
N SER A 402 -18.24 -7.91 6.71
CA SER A 402 -17.72 -9.27 6.45
C SER A 402 -16.28 -9.46 6.92
N PHE A 403 -15.42 -8.45 6.70
CA PHE A 403 -14.01 -8.37 7.09
C PHE A 403 -13.69 -6.91 7.45
N SER A 404 -12.51 -6.65 8.03
CA SER A 404 -12.02 -5.27 8.28
C SER A 404 -13.03 -4.36 9.01
N THR A 405 -13.91 -4.94 9.83
CA THR A 405 -15.04 -4.23 10.46
C THR A 405 -14.86 -4.17 11.96
N PHE A 406 -14.39 -3.02 12.44
CA PHE A 406 -14.20 -2.77 13.87
C PHE A 406 -15.51 -2.37 14.54
N LEU A 407 -15.59 -2.74 15.82
CA LEU A 407 -16.66 -2.37 16.72
C LEU A 407 -16.13 -2.39 18.15
N TYR A 408 -16.71 -1.57 19.02
CA TYR A 408 -16.26 -1.47 20.40
C TYR A 408 -17.42 -1.33 21.39
N LYS A 409 -17.17 -1.82 22.61
CA LYS A 409 -18.13 -1.84 23.70
C LYS A 409 -17.52 -1.20 24.94
N GLU A 410 -17.93 0.03 25.23
CA GLU A 410 -17.57 0.74 26.46
C GLU A 410 -18.49 0.34 27.63
N ARG A 411 -17.98 0.48 28.86
CA ARG A 411 -18.61 0.05 30.09
C ARG A 411 -19.94 0.77 30.30
N GLY A 412 -21.01 0.00 30.45
CA GLY A 412 -22.37 0.51 30.61
C GLY A 412 -22.98 1.19 29.38
N GLU A 413 -22.29 1.21 28.24
CA GLU A 413 -22.79 1.81 26.99
C GLU A 413 -23.26 0.74 25.99
N LYS A 414 -23.84 1.16 24.86
CA LYS A 414 -24.17 0.25 23.76
C LYS A 414 -22.93 -0.08 22.92
N LEU A 415 -23.00 -1.19 22.18
CA LEU A 415 -22.03 -1.55 21.16
C LEU A 415 -22.02 -0.48 20.07
N LYS A 416 -20.83 -0.07 19.63
CA LYS A 416 -20.65 0.95 18.59
C LYS A 416 -19.92 0.37 17.40
N MET A 417 -20.34 0.75 16.20
CA MET A 417 -19.64 0.42 14.97
C MET A 417 -18.49 1.39 14.72
N GLY A 418 -17.46 0.87 14.06
CA GLY A 418 -16.24 1.59 13.73
C GLY A 418 -15.14 1.46 14.79
N PRO A 419 -13.98 2.10 14.57
CA PRO A 419 -13.66 2.98 13.43
C PRO A 419 -13.68 2.29 12.07
N VAL A 420 -13.87 3.05 10.99
CA VAL A 420 -13.79 2.48 9.63
C VAL A 420 -12.35 2.11 9.28
N TRP A 421 -12.18 1.08 8.45
CA TRP A 421 -10.86 0.53 8.09
C TRP A 421 -10.89 -0.06 6.67
N ASP A 422 -9.71 -0.12 6.05
CA ASP A 422 -9.41 -0.84 4.79
C ASP A 422 -10.29 -0.49 3.58
N PHE A 423 -9.89 0.54 2.83
CA PHE A 423 -10.60 1.06 1.66
C PHE A 423 -9.78 0.96 0.37
N ASP A 424 -8.69 0.19 0.35
CA ASP A 424 -7.90 0.01 -0.87
C ASP A 424 -8.73 -0.66 -1.98
N LEU A 425 -9.66 -1.56 -1.65
CA LEU A 425 -10.61 -2.19 -2.58
C LEU A 425 -11.96 -1.44 -2.72
N ALA A 426 -12.03 -0.18 -2.30
CA ALA A 426 -13.23 0.66 -2.40
C ALA A 426 -13.16 1.60 -3.62
N MET A 427 -14.23 2.37 -3.85
CA MET A 427 -14.29 3.43 -4.87
C MET A 427 -13.85 2.96 -6.27
N GLY A 428 -14.46 1.86 -6.70
CA GLY A 428 -14.23 1.29 -8.02
C GLY A 428 -12.96 0.45 -8.18
N ASN A 429 -12.15 0.25 -7.14
CA ASN A 429 -10.83 -0.39 -7.25
C ASN A 429 -10.87 -1.93 -7.17
N LEU A 430 -11.61 -2.55 -8.08
CA LEU A 430 -11.73 -4.00 -8.16
C LEU A 430 -11.49 -4.51 -9.58
N PHE A 431 -10.95 -5.72 -9.67
CA PHE A 431 -10.81 -6.40 -10.95
C PHE A 431 -12.16 -6.95 -11.43
N GLY A 432 -12.61 -6.45 -12.57
CA GLY A 432 -13.82 -6.94 -13.26
C GLY A 432 -15.12 -6.30 -12.77
N PRO A 433 -16.20 -6.36 -13.57
CA PRO A 433 -17.44 -5.65 -13.28
C PRO A 433 -18.15 -6.21 -12.03
N SER A 434 -18.45 -5.33 -11.08
CA SER A 434 -19.23 -5.62 -9.86
C SER A 434 -20.06 -4.40 -9.44
N LEU A 435 -20.99 -4.58 -8.51
CA LEU A 435 -21.73 -3.46 -7.90
C LEU A 435 -20.80 -2.43 -7.24
N SER A 436 -19.60 -2.82 -6.79
CA SER A 436 -18.61 -1.89 -6.21
C SER A 436 -17.77 -1.17 -7.28
N THR A 437 -17.68 -1.70 -8.51
CA THR A 437 -16.95 -1.03 -9.60
C THR A 437 -17.62 0.25 -10.11
N GLY A 438 -18.94 0.25 -10.26
CA GLY A 438 -19.71 1.42 -10.72
C GLY A 438 -20.13 2.34 -9.56
N PRO A 439 -20.45 3.61 -9.83
CA PRO A 439 -20.95 4.53 -8.80
C PRO A 439 -22.41 4.28 -8.40
N GLU A 440 -23.20 3.57 -9.22
CA GLU A 440 -24.65 3.41 -9.02
C GLU A 440 -25.02 2.14 -8.27
N GLY A 441 -26.14 2.15 -7.54
CA GLY A 441 -26.66 1.00 -6.80
C GLY A 441 -26.17 0.94 -5.36
N TRP A 442 -26.95 0.26 -4.52
CA TRP A 442 -26.64 0.05 -3.12
C TRP A 442 -25.84 -1.24 -2.92
N LEU A 443 -24.69 -1.16 -2.24
CA LEU A 443 -23.80 -2.30 -2.05
C LEU A 443 -24.19 -3.14 -0.83
N LEU A 444 -24.54 -2.50 0.28
CA LEU A 444 -24.58 -3.14 1.59
C LEU A 444 -26.00 -3.58 2.04
N CYS A 445 -27.01 -3.50 1.15
CA CYS A 445 -28.40 -3.84 1.50
C CYS A 445 -28.60 -5.28 1.99
N GLU A 446 -27.70 -6.20 1.63
CA GLU A 446 -27.76 -7.61 2.05
C GLU A 446 -26.61 -7.99 3.01
N GLY A 447 -25.89 -6.99 3.54
CA GLY A 447 -24.75 -7.22 4.42
C GLY A 447 -25.13 -7.84 5.77
N ARG A 448 -24.17 -8.50 6.42
CA ARG A 448 -24.35 -9.06 7.77
C ARG A 448 -24.80 -7.97 8.74
N TRP A 449 -25.83 -8.27 9.54
CA TRP A 449 -26.55 -7.37 10.44
C TRP A 449 -27.26 -6.20 9.74
N ILE A 450 -26.55 -5.42 8.92
CA ILE A 450 -27.08 -4.24 8.24
C ILE A 450 -28.28 -4.57 7.35
N GLY A 451 -28.30 -5.72 6.66
CA GLY A 451 -29.44 -6.08 5.82
C GLY A 451 -30.74 -6.21 6.60
N ARG A 452 -30.68 -6.80 7.81
CA ARG A 452 -31.84 -6.86 8.71
C ARG A 452 -32.16 -5.49 9.33
N ILE A 453 -31.15 -4.70 9.67
CA ILE A 453 -31.34 -3.34 10.22
C ILE A 453 -31.99 -2.41 9.18
N LEU A 454 -31.71 -2.57 7.88
CA LEU A 454 -32.30 -1.77 6.80
C LEU A 454 -33.78 -2.09 6.54
N GLU A 455 -34.32 -3.17 7.11
CA GLU A 455 -35.77 -3.41 7.12
C GLU A 455 -36.52 -2.52 8.14
N ASP A 456 -35.78 -1.81 9.00
CA ASP A 456 -36.33 -0.95 10.04
C ASP A 456 -36.58 0.47 9.50
N PRO A 457 -37.86 0.92 9.44
CA PRO A 457 -38.19 2.25 8.91
C PRO A 457 -37.53 3.40 9.66
N ASP A 458 -37.34 3.27 10.98
CA ASP A 458 -36.72 4.33 11.78
C ASP A 458 -35.21 4.41 11.50
N PHE A 459 -34.56 3.28 11.18
CA PHE A 459 -33.17 3.29 10.73
C PHE A 459 -33.01 3.92 9.35
N LEU A 460 -33.89 3.59 8.40
CA LEU A 460 -33.89 4.19 7.06
C LEU A 460 -34.04 5.71 7.13
N VAL A 461 -34.98 6.21 7.94
CA VAL A 461 -35.18 7.65 8.18
C VAL A 461 -33.93 8.26 8.84
N ALA A 462 -33.34 7.61 9.83
CA ALA A 462 -32.12 8.10 10.48
C ALA A 462 -30.94 8.20 9.50
N ALA A 463 -30.74 7.19 8.66
CA ALA A 463 -29.68 7.17 7.64
C ALA A 463 -29.88 8.27 6.59
N ALA A 464 -31.09 8.42 6.05
CA ALA A 464 -31.39 9.47 5.09
C ALA A 464 -31.25 10.87 5.70
N THR A 465 -31.77 11.08 6.91
CA THR A 465 -31.64 12.36 7.64
C THR A 465 -30.18 12.70 7.89
N ARG A 466 -29.38 11.72 8.32
CA ARG A 466 -27.96 11.93 8.60
C ARG A 466 -27.18 12.25 7.34
N TYR A 467 -27.42 11.54 6.24
CA TYR A 467 -26.81 11.86 4.94
C TYR A 467 -27.18 13.27 4.48
N GLN A 468 -28.46 13.64 4.54
CA GLN A 468 -28.95 14.98 4.19
C GLN A 468 -28.37 16.08 5.09
N ALA A 469 -27.99 15.77 6.32
CA ALA A 469 -27.30 16.71 7.22
C ALA A 469 -25.80 16.84 6.89
N LEU A 470 -25.13 15.75 6.50
CA LEU A 470 -23.71 15.75 6.13
C LEU A 470 -23.48 16.43 4.76
N ARG A 471 -24.37 16.17 3.81
CA ARG A 471 -24.21 16.53 2.40
C ARG A 471 -24.03 18.03 2.11
N PRO A 472 -24.77 18.98 2.72
CA PRO A 472 -24.52 20.40 2.51
C PRO A 472 -23.34 20.94 3.35
N GLY A 473 -22.78 20.14 4.27
CA GLY A 473 -21.71 20.54 5.18
C GLY A 473 -20.43 19.74 4.93
N PRO A 474 -20.02 18.86 5.85
CA PRO A 474 -18.74 18.15 5.77
C PRO A 474 -18.60 17.23 4.54
N TRP A 475 -19.70 16.86 3.89
CA TRP A 475 -19.71 16.05 2.66
C TRP A 475 -20.17 16.84 1.43
N SER A 476 -20.10 18.17 1.46
CA SER A 476 -20.36 18.99 0.26
C SER A 476 -19.37 18.68 -0.85
N ASP A 477 -19.71 19.02 -2.09
CA ASP A 477 -18.81 18.81 -3.23
C ASP A 477 -17.48 19.53 -3.04
N GLU A 478 -17.53 20.72 -2.43
CA GLU A 478 -16.36 21.51 -2.06
C GLU A 478 -15.55 20.83 -0.96
N ALA A 479 -16.19 20.32 0.10
CA ALA A 479 -15.49 19.63 1.19
C ALA A 479 -14.82 18.34 0.72
N VAL A 480 -15.52 17.55 -0.09
CA VAL A 480 -15.03 16.31 -0.71
C VAL A 480 -13.86 16.60 -1.66
N ALA A 481 -14.00 17.59 -2.55
CA ALA A 481 -12.90 18.02 -3.41
C ALA A 481 -11.70 18.50 -2.59
N GLY A 482 -11.94 19.24 -1.51
CA GLY A 482 -10.89 19.72 -0.62
C GLY A 482 -10.12 18.60 0.10
N ILE A 483 -10.75 17.46 0.43
CA ILE A 483 -10.01 16.29 0.94
C ILE A 483 -9.04 15.79 -0.14
N PHE A 484 -9.50 15.64 -1.39
CA PHE A 484 -8.62 15.23 -2.48
C PHE A 484 -7.50 16.21 -2.75
N ASP A 485 -7.81 17.50 -2.80
CA ASP A 485 -6.83 18.54 -3.10
C ASP A 485 -5.69 18.53 -2.07
N ARG A 486 -6.03 18.40 -0.77
CA ARG A 486 -5.01 18.24 0.29
C ARG A 486 -4.17 16.99 0.11
N GLY A 487 -4.79 15.84 -0.20
CA GLY A 487 -4.05 14.60 -0.41
C GLY A 487 -3.09 14.66 -1.61
N LEU A 488 -3.49 15.33 -2.70
CA LEU A 488 -2.62 15.54 -3.85
C LEU A 488 -1.49 16.53 -3.58
N GLU A 489 -1.81 17.64 -2.90
CA GLU A 489 -0.83 18.64 -2.51
C GLU A 489 0.23 18.02 -1.59
N GLU A 490 -0.19 17.21 -0.62
CA GLU A 490 0.73 16.52 0.29
C GLU A 490 1.59 15.49 -0.46
N TRP A 491 1.00 14.63 -1.31
CA TRP A 491 1.80 13.65 -2.08
C TRP A 491 2.83 14.30 -3.01
N GLY A 492 2.48 15.41 -3.66
CA GLY A 492 3.35 16.10 -4.62
C GLY A 492 4.01 15.15 -5.63
N GLU A 493 5.30 15.36 -5.87
CA GLU A 493 6.09 14.56 -6.81
C GLU A 493 6.34 13.11 -6.36
N ALA A 494 6.17 12.81 -5.07
CA ALA A 494 6.40 11.46 -4.54
C ALA A 494 5.45 10.43 -5.14
N ALA A 495 4.22 10.84 -5.48
CA ALA A 495 3.26 9.96 -6.14
C ALA A 495 3.74 9.54 -7.54
N GLU A 496 4.30 10.45 -8.33
CA GLU A 496 4.84 10.13 -9.66
C GLU A 496 6.08 9.23 -9.57
N ARG A 497 7.00 9.52 -8.64
CA ARG A 497 8.15 8.64 -8.34
C ARG A 497 7.69 7.24 -7.97
N ASN A 498 6.67 7.13 -7.12
CA ASN A 498 6.11 5.85 -6.73
C ASN A 498 5.45 5.11 -7.91
N MET A 499 4.73 5.82 -8.78
CA MET A 499 4.13 5.24 -9.98
C MET A 499 5.19 4.69 -10.94
N LEU A 500 6.28 5.42 -11.14
CA LEU A 500 7.39 4.97 -11.96
C LEU A 500 8.07 3.72 -11.37
N GLY A 501 8.34 3.73 -10.06
CA GLY A 501 9.05 2.65 -9.38
C GLY A 501 8.25 1.35 -9.25
N TRP A 502 6.93 1.42 -9.07
CA TRP A 502 6.10 0.26 -8.72
C TRP A 502 5.08 -0.18 -9.79
N TYR A 503 4.80 0.66 -10.79
CA TYR A 503 3.77 0.37 -11.81
C TYR A 503 4.26 0.53 -13.26
N GLY A 504 5.54 0.82 -13.49
CA GLY A 504 6.19 0.65 -14.80
C GLY A 504 6.09 1.81 -15.80
N GLY A 505 5.50 2.96 -15.42
CA GLY A 505 5.57 4.21 -16.19
C GLY A 505 4.81 4.29 -17.53
N ALA A 506 4.40 5.51 -17.91
CA ALA A 506 3.71 5.97 -19.14
C ALA A 506 2.29 5.46 -19.45
N GLU A 507 1.95 4.18 -19.29
CA GLU A 507 0.57 3.69 -19.58
C GLU A 507 -0.44 4.01 -18.45
N PHE A 508 0.05 4.38 -17.26
CA PHE A 508 -0.75 4.68 -16.08
C PHE A 508 -0.21 5.94 -15.37
N SER A 509 -0.56 7.14 -15.86
CA SER A 509 -0.18 8.37 -15.16
C SER A 509 -0.93 8.50 -13.83
N TYR A 510 -0.25 9.02 -12.81
CA TYR A 510 -0.86 9.29 -11.51
C TYR A 510 -2.08 10.21 -11.66
N GLU A 511 -1.92 11.29 -12.44
CA GLU A 511 -2.99 12.23 -12.77
C GLU A 511 -4.22 11.54 -13.37
N GLY A 512 -4.02 10.56 -14.27
CA GLY A 512 -5.11 9.77 -14.85
C GLY A 512 -5.88 8.98 -13.79
N ARG A 513 -5.17 8.30 -12.88
CA ARG A 513 -5.79 7.53 -11.77
C ARG A 513 -6.59 8.41 -10.83
N VAL A 514 -6.07 9.58 -10.52
CA VAL A 514 -6.73 10.57 -9.68
C VAL A 514 -7.98 11.13 -10.37
N THR A 515 -7.89 11.41 -11.66
CA THR A 515 -9.03 11.90 -12.47
C THR A 515 -10.17 10.88 -12.49
N GLU A 516 -9.84 9.59 -12.70
CA GLU A 516 -10.81 8.48 -12.65
C GLU A 516 -11.50 8.40 -11.29
N LEU A 517 -10.73 8.45 -10.19
CA LEU A 517 -11.27 8.38 -8.83
C LEU A 517 -12.17 9.56 -8.49
N ARG A 518 -11.78 10.79 -8.85
CA ARG A 518 -12.60 12.00 -8.66
C ARG A 518 -13.92 11.92 -9.42
N ALA A 519 -13.88 11.52 -10.69
CA ALA A 519 -15.07 11.36 -11.50
C ALA A 519 -16.02 10.29 -10.92
N TRP A 520 -15.47 9.18 -10.43
CA TRP A 520 -16.26 8.13 -9.77
C TRP A 520 -16.98 8.66 -8.53
N LEU A 521 -16.29 9.41 -7.67
CA LEU A 521 -16.86 9.93 -6.42
C LEU A 521 -17.90 11.00 -6.64
N GLN A 522 -17.69 11.89 -7.60
CA GLN A 522 -18.70 12.87 -8.01
C GLN A 522 -19.97 12.19 -8.51
N ALA A 523 -19.82 11.19 -9.38
CA ALA A 523 -20.96 10.41 -9.87
C ALA A 523 -21.67 9.64 -8.74
N ARG A 524 -20.91 9.08 -7.81
CA ARG A 524 -21.44 8.32 -6.66
C ARG A 524 -22.27 9.19 -5.73
N LEU A 525 -21.75 10.34 -5.32
CA LEU A 525 -22.48 11.24 -4.43
C LEU A 525 -23.71 11.84 -5.13
N ALA A 526 -23.60 12.23 -6.40
CA ALA A 526 -24.76 12.68 -7.18
C ALA A 526 -25.84 11.58 -7.34
N TRP A 527 -25.42 10.32 -7.47
CA TRP A 527 -26.36 9.20 -7.48
C TRP A 527 -27.03 9.03 -6.11
N MET A 528 -26.28 9.05 -5.02
CA MET A 528 -26.86 8.97 -3.67
C MET A 528 -27.80 10.14 -3.35
N ASP A 529 -27.47 11.36 -3.78
CA ASP A 529 -28.32 12.55 -3.63
C ASP A 529 -29.74 12.32 -4.19
N SER A 530 -29.87 11.53 -5.26
CA SER A 530 -31.16 11.23 -5.91
C SER A 530 -31.85 9.96 -5.41
N HIS A 531 -31.19 9.15 -4.58
CA HIS A 531 -31.70 7.83 -4.17
C HIS A 531 -31.80 7.64 -2.65
N ILE A 532 -31.16 8.48 -1.82
CA ILE A 532 -31.04 8.24 -0.38
C ILE A 532 -32.38 8.11 0.34
N GLU A 533 -33.43 8.79 -0.12
CA GLU A 533 -34.79 8.69 0.46
C GLU A 533 -35.47 7.33 0.16
N LYS A 534 -34.92 6.56 -0.78
CA LYS A 534 -35.38 5.23 -1.20
C LYS A 534 -34.30 4.18 -0.96
N LEU A 535 -33.56 4.33 0.12
CA LEU A 535 -32.45 3.45 0.48
C LEU A 535 -32.92 1.99 0.49
N CYS A 536 -32.28 1.16 -0.35
CA CYS A 536 -32.60 -0.26 -0.53
C CYS A 536 -34.04 -0.59 -0.99
N GLU A 537 -34.82 0.39 -1.46
CA GLU A 537 -36.05 0.10 -2.19
C GLU A 537 -35.70 -0.43 -3.59
N MET A 538 -36.30 -1.57 -3.97
CA MET A 538 -36.11 -2.20 -5.29
C MET A 538 -36.88 -1.51 -6.42
#